data_AF-A0A3R5YQY0-F1
#
_entry.id   AF-A0A3R5YQY0-F1
#
_cell.length_a   1.000
_cell.length_b   1.000
_cell.length_c   1.000
_cell.angle_alpha   90.00
_cell.angle_beta   90.00
_cell.angle_gamma   90.00
#
_symmetry.space_group_name_H-M   'P 1'
#
loop_
_entity.id
_entity.type
_entity.pdbx_description
1 polymer ?
#
loop_
_entity_poly.entity_id
_entity_poly.type
_entity_poly.pdbx_seq_one_letter_code
_entity_poly.pdbx_strand_id
1 'polypeptide(L)'
;MKKFLSKVGTFLGGVLGFCFVAVVLVYSFKSTFFHSVNEDFERKQEELDAREEKDYQETIVWADSSTKYYHLDQNCKGVHDLYTDEMYLYQAEQEGYKPCNFCW
;
A
#
# COMPACT_ATOMS: atom_id res chain seq x y z
N MET A 1 1.81 17.32 71.32
CA MET A 1 2.59 16.71 70.22
C MET A 1 1.73 16.62 68.97
N LYS A 2 2.20 17.27 67.89
CA LYS A 2 2.04 16.91 66.46
C LYS A 2 0.61 16.68 65.89
N LYS A 3 -0.18 17.76 65.81
CA LYS A 3 -1.23 17.91 64.78
C LYS A 3 -0.60 18.30 63.43
N PHE A 4 0.13 17.40 62.77
CA PHE A 4 0.80 17.71 61.49
C PHE A 4 0.61 16.66 60.39
N LEU A 5 -0.09 15.55 60.65
CA LEU A 5 -0.14 14.43 59.71
C LEU A 5 -1.34 14.43 58.75
N SER A 6 -2.33 15.31 58.94
CA SER A 6 -3.58 15.25 58.14
C SER A 6 -3.54 16.01 56.81
N LYS A 7 -2.53 16.85 56.54
CA LYS A 7 -2.54 17.78 55.40
C LYS A 7 -1.68 17.34 54.20
N VAL A 8 -0.88 16.27 54.36
CA VAL A 8 0.03 15.76 53.32
C VAL A 8 -0.63 14.65 52.47
N GLY A 9 -1.65 13.97 53.00
CA GLY A 9 -2.32 12.86 52.30
C GLY A 9 -3.22 13.28 51.12
N THR A 10 -3.75 14.50 51.13
CA THR A 10 -4.68 14.98 50.07
C THR A 10 -3.94 15.49 48.83
N PHE A 11 -2.69 15.93 48.97
CA PHE A 11 -1.87 16.43 47.85
C PHE A 11 -1.26 15.30 47.02
N LEU A 12 -0.83 14.20 47.66
CA LEU A 12 -0.24 13.05 46.98
C LEU A 12 -1.28 12.21 46.19
N GLY A 13 -2.50 12.09 46.70
CA GLY A 13 -3.59 11.39 46.00
C GLY A 13 -4.09 12.12 44.75
N GLY A 14 -4.11 13.46 44.76
CA GLY A 14 -4.50 14.27 43.62
C GLY A 14 -3.49 14.26 42.48
N VAL A 15 -2.19 14.32 42.79
CA VAL A 15 -1.11 14.29 41.79
C VAL A 15 -1.03 12.93 41.10
N LEU A 16 -1.09 11.83 41.87
CA LEU A 16 -1.10 10.48 41.30
C LEU A 16 -2.36 10.22 40.47
N GLY A 17 -3.53 10.65 40.94
CA GLY A 17 -4.79 10.53 40.19
C GLY A 17 -4.78 11.31 38.88
N PHE A 18 -4.25 12.54 38.88
CA PHE A 18 -4.13 13.35 37.67
C PHE A 18 -3.13 12.76 36.66
N CYS A 19 -2.02 12.17 37.13
CA CYS A 19 -1.08 11.46 36.28
C CYS A 19 -1.73 10.23 35.61
N PHE A 20 -2.53 9.44 36.34
CA PHE A 20 -3.25 8.31 35.75
C PHE A 20 -4.26 8.74 34.69
N VAL A 21 -5.04 9.81 34.95
CA VAL A 21 -5.98 10.35 33.96
C VAL A 21 -5.25 10.87 32.71
N ALA A 22 -4.11 11.55 32.87
CA ALA A 22 -3.30 12.01 31.76
C ALA A 22 -2.72 10.84 30.95
N VAL A 23 -2.22 9.79 31.60
CA VAL A 23 -1.72 8.58 30.94
C VAL A 23 -2.84 7.89 30.15
N VAL A 24 -4.02 7.69 30.76
CA VAL A 24 -5.16 7.08 30.06
C VAL A 24 -5.61 7.92 28.88
N LEU A 25 -5.67 9.25 29.00
CA LEU A 25 -6.02 10.13 27.88
C LEU A 25 -4.98 10.10 26.76
N VAL A 26 -3.69 10.09 27.08
CA VAL A 26 -2.62 9.98 26.08
C VAL A 26 -2.67 8.62 25.38
N TYR A 27 -2.94 7.54 26.12
CA TYR A 27 -3.09 6.20 25.54
C TYR A 27 -4.35 6.07 24.68
N SER A 28 -5.49 6.59 25.13
CA SER A 28 -6.73 6.61 24.33
C SER A 28 -6.57 7.47 23.07
N PHE A 29 -5.91 8.62 23.17
CA PHE A 29 -5.63 9.48 22.02
C PHE A 29 -4.66 8.83 21.05
N LYS A 30 -3.61 8.16 21.55
CA LYS A 30 -2.72 7.32 20.73
C LYS A 30 -3.50 6.20 20.05
N SER A 31 -4.36 5.49 20.77
CA SER A 31 -5.09 4.37 20.21
C SER A 31 -5.97 4.82 19.04
N THR A 32 -6.81 5.84 19.24
CA THR A 32 -7.75 6.29 18.21
C THR A 32 -7.04 6.91 17.00
N PHE A 33 -5.99 7.72 17.21
CA PHE A 33 -5.23 8.33 16.12
C PHE A 33 -4.44 7.30 15.31
N PHE A 34 -3.77 6.34 15.97
CA PHE A 34 -3.00 5.33 15.25
C PHE A 34 -3.92 4.31 14.53
N HIS A 35 -5.12 4.03 15.05
CA HIS A 35 -6.12 3.23 14.33
C HIS A 35 -6.61 3.92 13.06
N SER A 36 -6.96 5.21 13.12
CA SER A 36 -7.42 5.93 11.92
C SER A 36 -6.32 6.05 10.86
N VAL A 37 -5.06 6.24 11.28
CA VAL A 37 -3.91 6.27 10.36
C VAL A 37 -3.67 4.91 9.70
N ASN A 38 -3.90 3.80 10.42
CA ASN A 38 -3.75 2.46 9.85
C ASN A 38 -4.79 2.20 8.75
N GLU A 39 -6.06 2.54 9.00
CA GLU A 39 -7.15 2.41 8.00
C GLU A 39 -6.91 3.31 6.77
N ASP A 40 -6.38 4.52 6.97
CA ASP A 40 -6.01 5.42 5.86
C ASP A 40 -4.89 4.86 4.97
N PHE A 41 -3.96 4.11 5.56
CA PHE A 41 -2.90 3.44 4.81
C PHE A 41 -3.45 2.25 4.03
N GLU A 42 -4.25 1.40 4.67
CA GLU A 42 -4.87 0.24 4.03
C GLU A 42 -5.73 0.66 2.83
N ARG A 43 -6.59 1.66 2.99
CA ARG A 43 -7.39 2.22 1.88
C ARG A 43 -6.52 2.72 0.73
N LYS A 44 -5.43 3.43 1.02
CA LYS A 44 -4.51 3.91 -0.02
C LYS A 44 -3.81 2.76 -0.73
N GLN A 45 -3.47 1.70 -0.01
CA GLN A 45 -2.88 0.50 -0.60
C GLN A 45 -3.88 -0.18 -1.53
N GLU A 46 -5.13 -0.39 -1.10
CA GLU A 46 -6.20 -0.96 -1.93
C GLU A 46 -6.44 -0.11 -3.20
N GLU A 47 -6.43 1.22 -3.09
CA GLU A 47 -6.55 2.12 -4.25
C GLU A 47 -5.37 1.99 -5.23
N LEU A 48 -4.14 1.78 -4.72
CA LEU A 48 -2.96 1.56 -5.54
C LEU A 48 -3.00 0.19 -6.22
N ASP A 49 -3.35 -0.86 -5.49
CA ASP A 49 -3.46 -2.22 -6.02
C ASP A 49 -4.57 -2.29 -7.08
N ALA A 50 -5.70 -1.63 -6.85
CA ALA A 50 -6.78 -1.52 -7.83
C ALA A 50 -6.37 -0.72 -9.07
N ARG A 51 -5.52 0.30 -8.91
CA ARG A 51 -4.96 1.05 -10.04
C ARG A 51 -3.97 0.20 -10.82
N GLU A 52 -3.06 -0.49 -10.14
CA GLU A 52 -2.06 -1.36 -10.77
C GLU A 52 -2.74 -2.50 -11.53
N GLU A 53 -3.73 -3.15 -10.94
CA GLU A 53 -4.54 -4.19 -11.59
C GLU A 53 -5.26 -3.63 -12.83
N LYS A 54 -5.82 -2.42 -12.72
CA LYS A 54 -6.46 -1.76 -13.85
C LYS A 54 -5.44 -1.45 -14.96
N ASP A 55 -4.29 -0.89 -14.61
CA ASP A 55 -3.23 -0.56 -15.56
C ASP A 55 -2.73 -1.85 -16.24
N TYR A 56 -2.57 -2.95 -15.50
CA TYR A 56 -2.22 -4.27 -16.02
C TYR A 56 -3.28 -4.82 -17.00
N GLN A 57 -4.56 -4.63 -16.72
CA GLN A 57 -5.65 -5.06 -17.60
C GLN A 57 -5.81 -4.20 -18.87
N GLU A 58 -5.53 -2.89 -18.77
CA GLU A 58 -5.71 -1.93 -19.88
C GLU A 58 -4.43 -1.74 -20.73
N THR A 59 -3.27 -2.21 -20.27
CA THR A 59 -2.01 -2.10 -21.03
C THR A 59 -2.07 -2.93 -22.30
N ILE A 60 -1.87 -2.27 -23.44
CA ILE A 60 -1.77 -2.89 -24.76
C ILE A 60 -0.30 -3.15 -25.09
N VAL A 61 -0.01 -4.34 -25.60
CA VAL A 61 1.31 -4.79 -26.05
C VAL A 61 1.22 -5.37 -27.45
N TRP A 62 2.36 -5.49 -28.12
CA TRP A 62 2.48 -6.12 -29.43
C TRP A 62 2.97 -7.55 -29.28
N ALA A 63 2.10 -8.54 -29.52
CA ALA A 63 2.41 -9.95 -29.33
C ALA A 63 2.69 -10.66 -30.65
N ASP A 64 3.88 -11.25 -30.74
CA ASP A 64 4.31 -12.03 -31.88
C ASP A 64 3.90 -13.50 -31.72
N SER A 65 2.87 -13.88 -32.48
CA SER A 65 2.31 -15.24 -32.47
C SER A 65 3.30 -16.33 -32.89
N SER A 66 4.34 -15.98 -33.66
CA SER A 66 5.36 -16.90 -34.18
C SER A 66 6.43 -17.23 -33.15
N THR A 67 6.89 -16.23 -32.39
CA THR A 67 7.98 -16.39 -31.40
C THR A 67 7.49 -16.54 -29.98
N LYS A 68 6.20 -16.23 -29.71
CA LYS A 68 5.61 -16.20 -28.37
C LYS A 68 6.29 -15.19 -27.44
N TYR A 69 6.67 -14.04 -27.98
CA TYR A 69 7.10 -12.89 -27.20
C TYR A 69 6.13 -11.72 -27.38
N TYR A 70 5.97 -10.91 -26.33
CA TYR A 70 5.29 -9.61 -26.42
C TYR A 70 6.29 -8.46 -26.28
N HIS A 71 5.96 -7.35 -26.92
CA HIS A 71 6.78 -6.17 -27.03
C HIS A 71 6.03 -4.96 -26.46
N LEU A 72 6.75 -4.10 -25.73
CA LEU A 72 6.24 -2.83 -25.20
C LEU A 72 6.40 -1.66 -26.18
N ASP A 73 7.11 -1.90 -27.29
CA ASP A 73 7.32 -0.93 -28.37
C ASP A 73 7.25 -1.66 -29.70
N GLN A 74 6.42 -1.14 -30.60
CA GLN A 74 6.29 -1.65 -31.97
C GLN A 74 7.60 -1.57 -32.77
N ASN A 75 8.50 -0.65 -32.40
CA ASN A 75 9.79 -0.48 -33.08
C ASN A 75 10.93 -1.30 -32.43
N CYS A 76 10.60 -2.21 -31.51
CA CYS A 76 11.60 -3.05 -30.89
C CYS A 76 12.31 -3.92 -31.94
N LYS A 77 13.63 -4.08 -31.79
CA LYS A 77 14.50 -4.84 -32.73
C LYS A 77 14.05 -6.29 -32.97
N GLY A 78 13.27 -6.85 -32.05
CA GLY A 78 12.76 -8.22 -32.13
C GLY A 78 11.36 -8.35 -32.72
N VAL A 79 10.72 -7.26 -33.14
CA VAL A 79 9.35 -7.29 -33.69
C VAL A 79 9.37 -7.88 -35.10
N HIS A 80 8.47 -8.83 -35.36
CA HIS A 80 8.21 -9.39 -36.68
C HIS A 80 6.84 -8.93 -37.17
N ASP A 81 6.81 -7.85 -37.95
CA ASP A 81 5.57 -7.15 -38.37
C ASP A 81 4.47 -8.05 -38.98
N LEU A 82 4.83 -9.19 -39.59
CA LEU A 82 3.86 -10.07 -40.25
C LEU A 82 3.04 -10.95 -39.29
N TYR A 83 3.49 -11.11 -38.05
CA TYR A 83 2.89 -12.02 -37.05
C TYR A 83 2.61 -11.34 -35.71
N THR A 84 2.76 -10.02 -35.67
CA THR A 84 2.65 -9.22 -34.46
C THR A 84 1.31 -8.48 -34.46
N ASP A 85 0.49 -8.79 -33.46
CA ASP A 85 -0.82 -8.16 -33.27
C ASP A 85 -0.87 -7.46 -31.90
N GLU A 86 -1.73 -6.45 -31.78
CA GLU A 86 -2.00 -5.82 -30.49
C GLU A 86 -2.84 -6.74 -29.60
N MET A 87 -2.43 -6.91 -28.35
CA MET A 87 -3.21 -7.63 -27.33
C MET A 87 -3.00 -7.00 -25.95
N TYR A 88 -3.89 -7.29 -25.01
CA TYR A 88 -3.70 -6.84 -23.63
C TYR A 88 -2.58 -7.62 -22.93
N LEU A 89 -1.78 -6.96 -22.09
CA LEU A 89 -0.67 -7.54 -21.36
C LEU A 89 -1.09 -8.78 -20.56
N TYR A 90 -2.18 -8.67 -19.79
CA TYR A 90 -2.70 -9.79 -19.02
C TYR A 90 -3.05 -11.02 -19.89
N GLN A 91 -3.58 -10.77 -21.09
CA GLN A 91 -3.94 -11.83 -22.02
C GLN A 91 -2.68 -12.47 -22.61
N ALA A 92 -1.66 -11.68 -22.95
CA ALA A 92 -0.37 -12.17 -23.43
C ALA A 92 0.27 -13.12 -22.42
N GLU A 93 0.32 -12.74 -21.14
CA GLU A 93 0.91 -13.56 -20.09
C GLU A 93 0.10 -14.84 -19.84
N GLN A 94 -1.24 -14.75 -19.85
CA GLN A 94 -2.12 -15.93 -19.72
C GLN A 94 -1.98 -16.91 -20.90
N GLU A 95 -1.79 -16.41 -22.12
CA GLU A 95 -1.54 -17.21 -23.31
C GLU A 95 -0.09 -17.74 -23.38
N GLY A 96 0.76 -17.40 -22.42
CA GLY A 96 2.13 -17.91 -22.27
C GLY A 96 3.17 -17.16 -23.09
N TYR A 97 2.87 -15.95 -23.55
CA TYR A 97 3.86 -15.08 -24.17
C TYR A 97 4.85 -14.59 -23.11
N LYS A 98 6.10 -14.40 -23.52
CA LYS A 98 7.18 -13.90 -22.65
C LYS A 98 7.54 -12.46 -23.02
N PRO A 99 8.05 -11.66 -22.06
CA PRO A 99 8.54 -10.33 -22.39
C PRO A 99 9.73 -10.39 -23.34
N CYS A 100 9.76 -9.52 -24.33
CA CYS A 100 10.89 -9.39 -25.22
C CYS A 100 12.14 -8.87 -24.48
N ASN A 101 13.26 -9.60 -24.61
CA ASN A 101 14.57 -9.22 -24.08
C ASN A 101 15.22 -8.00 -24.76
N PHE A 102 14.49 -7.20 -25.53
CA PHE A 102 15.02 -5.98 -26.17
C PHE A 102 14.16 -4.74 -25.90
N CYS A 103 13.00 -4.87 -25.24
CA CYS A 103 12.08 -3.77 -24.95
C CYS A 103 12.44 -2.94 -23.69
N TRP A 104 13.66 -3.02 -23.18
CA TRP A 104 14.12 -2.41 -21.93
C TRP A 104 15.26 -1.41 -22.16
#